data_AF-A0A9E2UHU2-F1
#
_entry.id   AF-A0A9E2UHU2-F1
#
_cell.length_a   1.000
_cell.length_b   1.000
_cell.length_c   1.000
_cell.angle_alpha   90.00
_cell.angle_beta   90.00
_cell.angle_gamma   90.00
#
_symmetry.space_group_name_H-M   'P 1'
#
loop_
_entity.id
_entity.type
_entity.pdbx_description
1 polymer ?
#
loop_
_entity_poly.entity_id
_entity_poly.type
_entity_poly.pdbx_seq_one_letter_code
_entity_poly.pdbx_strand_id
1 'polypeptide(L)'
;AVGQAGANQAYGQLESGYRFDLGTNAEAFITPFARLQGYTGTQGAFTESGAQSLNLNVAGQTTNSLRTVVGAQLGGAMNMGWRDKLLAQLRLGWSHEYADTTRPVSVSFVGAPASPFTTYGISPTRDGAVVGFTASTAVADAASIYARYEGNVAGQDSSHAFTAGVRVSW
;
A
#
# COMPACT_ATOMS: atom_id res chain seq x y z
N ALA A 1 29.44 1.06 -8.07
CA ALA A 1 29.01 2.43 -8.43
C ALA A 1 27.89 2.85 -7.46
N VAL A 2 27.66 4.14 -7.25
CA VAL A 2 26.60 4.69 -6.38
C VAL A 2 25.90 5.87 -7.04
N GLY A 3 24.58 6.00 -6.88
CA GLY A 3 23.78 7.10 -7.44
C GLY A 3 22.71 7.59 -6.45
N GLN A 4 22.27 8.84 -6.63
CA GLN A 4 21.20 9.46 -5.84
C GLN A 4 20.25 10.21 -6.76
N ALA A 5 18.95 10.07 -6.52
CA ALA A 5 17.91 10.81 -7.24
C ALA A 5 16.85 11.31 -6.27
N GLY A 6 16.36 12.53 -6.51
CA GLY A 6 15.13 13.01 -5.89
C GLY A 6 13.92 12.36 -6.53
N ALA A 7 12.86 12.16 -5.73
CA ALA A 7 11.58 11.67 -6.22
C ALA A 7 10.43 12.45 -5.58
N ASN A 8 9.42 12.77 -6.39
CA ASN A 8 8.16 13.36 -5.95
C ASN A 8 7.04 12.35 -6.17
N GLN A 9 6.10 12.25 -5.24
CA GLN A 9 4.96 11.36 -5.36
C GLN A 9 3.66 12.03 -4.91
N ALA A 10 2.57 11.70 -5.61
CA ALA A 10 1.22 12.08 -5.27
C ALA A 10 0.31 10.84 -5.25
N TYR A 11 -0.59 10.80 -4.27
CA TYR A 11 -1.51 9.70 -4.06
C TYR A 11 -2.90 10.22 -3.69
N GLY A 12 -3.94 9.60 -4.24
CA GLY A 12 -5.32 9.90 -3.90
C GLY A 12 -6.18 8.64 -3.93
N GLN A 13 -7.25 8.64 -3.14
CA GLN A 13 -8.22 7.54 -3.13
C GLN A 13 -9.63 8.01 -2.83
N LEU A 14 -10.61 7.31 -3.40
CA LEU A 14 -12.03 7.44 -3.11
C LEU A 14 -12.59 6.06 -2.74
N GLU A 15 -13.35 5.97 -1.64
CA GLU A 15 -13.97 4.73 -1.18
C GLU A 15 -15.45 4.95 -0.89
N SER A 16 -16.28 3.99 -1.30
CA SER A 16 -17.68 3.90 -0.94
C SER A 16 -17.98 2.52 -0.37
N GLY A 17 -18.81 2.45 0.66
CA GLY A 17 -19.30 1.18 1.21
C GLY A 17 -20.62 1.36 1.96
N TYR A 18 -21.33 0.26 2.16
CA TYR A 18 -22.60 0.25 2.89
C TYR A 18 -22.58 -0.82 3.98
N ARG A 19 -22.90 -0.44 5.22
CA ARG A 19 -22.84 -1.34 6.38
C ARG A 19 -24.16 -2.07 6.54
N PHE A 20 -24.06 -3.39 6.76
CA PHE A 20 -25.16 -4.26 7.16
C PHE A 20 -24.87 -4.82 8.54
N ASP A 21 -25.71 -4.50 9.52
CA ASP A 21 -25.64 -5.11 10.84
C ASP A 21 -26.29 -6.50 10.82
N LEU A 22 -25.60 -7.47 11.41
CA LEU A 22 -25.99 -8.89 11.38
C LEU A 22 -26.80 -9.32 12.61
N GLY A 23 -27.11 -8.38 13.52
CA GLY A 23 -28.00 -8.61 14.66
C GLY A 23 -27.50 -9.65 15.67
N THR A 24 -26.18 -9.89 15.74
CA THR A 24 -25.60 -10.89 16.66
C THR A 24 -25.27 -10.30 18.03
N ASN A 25 -25.05 -11.15 19.03
CA ASN A 25 -24.61 -10.76 20.38
C ASN A 25 -23.26 -10.00 20.40
N ALA A 26 -22.50 -10.08 19.32
CA ALA A 26 -21.19 -9.44 19.17
C ALA A 26 -21.25 -8.15 18.33
N GLU A 27 -22.43 -7.54 18.13
CA GLU A 27 -22.60 -6.36 17.28
C GLU A 27 -21.98 -6.55 15.89
N ALA A 28 -22.08 -7.77 15.35
CA ALA A 28 -21.38 -8.13 14.12
C ALA A 28 -21.98 -7.36 12.93
N PHE A 29 -21.12 -6.96 12.01
CA PHE A 29 -21.50 -6.28 10.79
C PHE A 29 -20.63 -6.70 9.61
N ILE A 30 -21.15 -6.48 8.41
CA ILE A 30 -20.42 -6.57 7.15
C ILE A 30 -20.59 -5.28 6.36
N THR A 31 -19.49 -4.76 5.81
CA THR A 31 -19.48 -3.56 4.96
C THR A 31 -18.81 -3.90 3.64
N PRO A 32 -19.55 -4.28 2.59
CA PRO A 32 -19.03 -4.31 1.23
C PRO A 32 -18.55 -2.91 0.83
N PHE A 33 -17.44 -2.84 0.12
CA PHE A 33 -16.86 -1.59 -0.36
C PHE A 33 -16.29 -1.71 -1.76
N ALA A 34 -16.23 -0.56 -2.43
CA ALA A 34 -15.46 -0.35 -3.65
C ALA A 34 -14.57 0.89 -3.44
N ARG A 35 -13.33 0.81 -3.90
CA ARG A 35 -12.33 1.88 -3.80
C ARG A 35 -11.67 2.09 -5.15
N LEU A 36 -11.46 3.35 -5.52
CA LEU A 36 -10.59 3.78 -6.61
C LEU A 36 -9.37 4.48 -6.02
N GLN A 37 -8.16 4.12 -6.47
CA GLN A 37 -6.89 4.66 -6.01
C GLN A 37 -6.07 5.13 -7.21
N GLY A 38 -5.48 6.30 -7.11
CA GLY A 38 -4.57 6.87 -8.10
C GLY A 38 -3.24 7.21 -7.47
N TYR A 39 -2.15 6.91 -8.17
CA TYR A 39 -0.79 7.23 -7.76
C TYR A 39 0.02 7.71 -8.96
N THR A 40 0.85 8.71 -8.74
CA THR A 40 1.92 9.09 -9.66
C THR A 40 3.19 9.41 -8.89
N GLY A 41 4.31 8.87 -9.36
CA GLY A 41 5.63 9.10 -8.78
C GLY A 41 6.63 9.41 -9.88
N THR A 42 7.35 10.52 -9.76
CA THR A 42 8.38 10.94 -10.71
C THR A 42 9.74 10.96 -10.02
N GLN A 43 10.67 10.16 -10.52
CA GLN A 43 12.07 10.12 -10.13
C GLN A 43 12.92 10.91 -11.13
N GLY A 44 13.82 11.75 -10.64
CA GLY A 44 14.78 12.49 -11.46
C GLY A 44 15.85 11.59 -12.08
N ALA A 45 16.42 12.02 -13.20
CA ALA A 45 17.60 11.37 -13.79
C ALA A 45 18.80 11.47 -12.85
N PHE A 46 19.71 10.50 -12.90
CA PHE A 46 20.96 10.54 -12.14
C PHE A 46 22.09 9.80 -12.87
N THR A 47 23.32 10.15 -12.50
CA THR A 47 24.53 9.48 -12.96
C THR A 47 25.20 8.80 -11.78
N GLU A 48 25.56 7.53 -11.94
CA GLU A 48 26.33 6.81 -10.92
C GLU A 48 27.78 7.32 -10.85
N SER A 49 28.41 7.13 -9.70
CA SER A 49 29.82 7.45 -9.45
C SER A 49 30.56 6.25 -8.88
N GLY A 50 31.89 6.24 -9.00
CA GLY A 50 32.75 5.19 -8.42
C GLY A 50 33.04 3.96 -9.29
N ALA A 51 32.56 3.93 -10.54
CA ALA A 51 32.90 2.89 -11.53
C ALA A 51 33.46 3.45 -12.86
N GLN A 52 33.91 4.71 -12.87
CA GLN A 52 34.53 5.37 -14.02
C GLN A 52 33.66 5.29 -15.29
N SER A 53 34.16 4.73 -16.40
CA SER A 53 33.43 4.61 -17.67
C SER A 53 32.22 3.67 -17.59
N LEU A 54 32.19 2.78 -16.59
CA LEU A 54 31.09 1.85 -16.34
C LEU A 54 29.98 2.45 -15.46
N ASN A 55 30.12 3.70 -15.03
CA ASN A 55 29.01 4.42 -14.40
C ASN A 55 27.80 4.44 -15.35
N LEU A 56 26.60 4.27 -14.81
CA LEU A 56 25.37 4.40 -15.59
C LEU A 56 24.81 5.83 -15.52
N ASN A 57 24.37 6.34 -16.66
CA ASN A 57 23.40 7.42 -16.74
C ASN A 57 22.01 6.79 -16.76
N VAL A 58 21.22 7.07 -15.73
CA VAL A 58 19.85 6.58 -15.58
C VAL A 58 18.89 7.72 -15.91
N ALA A 59 18.02 7.50 -16.89
CA ALA A 59 17.01 8.49 -17.26
C ALA A 59 15.96 8.65 -16.15
N GLY A 60 15.38 9.84 -16.06
CA GLY A 60 14.24 10.07 -15.16
C GLY A 60 13.04 9.22 -15.59
N GLN A 61 12.23 8.81 -14.60
CA GLN A 61 11.10 7.92 -14.84
C GLN A 61 9.87 8.39 -14.07
N THR A 62 8.71 8.33 -14.72
CA THR A 62 7.42 8.49 -14.07
C THR A 62 6.69 7.15 -14.02
N THR A 63 6.24 6.78 -12.83
CA THR A 63 5.41 5.60 -12.57
C THR A 63 4.01 6.04 -12.21
N ASN A 64 3.02 5.53 -12.94
CA ASN A 64 1.62 5.77 -12.65
C ASN A 64 0.94 4.47 -12.19
N SER A 65 -0.09 4.60 -11.36
CA SER A 65 -0.96 3.50 -10.98
C SER A 65 -2.39 4.01 -10.86
N LEU A 66 -3.32 3.21 -11.37
CA LEU A 66 -4.75 3.41 -11.23
C LEU A 66 -5.34 2.06 -10.85
N ARG A 67 -5.86 1.96 -9.63
CA ARG A 67 -6.27 0.69 -9.04
C ARG A 67 -7.69 0.76 -8.53
N THR A 68 -8.47 -0.28 -8.82
CA THR A 68 -9.74 -0.52 -8.15
C THR A 68 -9.55 -1.61 -7.09
N VAL A 69 -10.19 -1.45 -5.93
CA VAL A 69 -10.28 -2.49 -4.90
C VAL A 69 -11.74 -2.73 -4.58
N VAL A 70 -12.20 -3.97 -4.72
CA VAL A 70 -13.54 -4.40 -4.32
C VAL A 70 -13.39 -5.42 -3.21
N GLY A 71 -14.17 -5.28 -2.15
CA GLY A 71 -14.02 -6.16 -1.00
C GLY A 71 -15.10 -6.00 0.05
N ALA A 72 -14.86 -6.60 1.20
CA ALA A 72 -15.72 -6.49 2.36
C ALA A 72 -14.92 -6.31 3.64
N GLN A 73 -15.50 -5.57 4.58
CA GLN A 73 -15.02 -5.47 5.94
C GLN A 73 -16.01 -6.16 6.88
N LEU A 74 -15.53 -7.13 7.64
CA LEU A 74 -16.25 -7.80 8.71
C LEU A 74 -15.79 -7.18 10.02
N GLY A 75 -16.71 -6.94 10.95
CA GLY A 75 -16.32 -6.48 12.27
C GLY A 75 -17.33 -6.82 13.33
N GLY A 76 -16.91 -6.62 14.59
CA GLY A 76 -17.76 -6.83 15.75
C GLY A 76 -17.10 -6.35 17.04
N ALA A 77 -17.90 -6.33 18.09
CA ALA A 77 -17.54 -6.00 19.45
C ALA A 77 -17.71 -7.24 20.34
N MET A 78 -16.62 -7.78 20.86
CA MET A 78 -16.62 -8.97 21.71
C MET A 78 -16.32 -8.60 23.17
N ASN A 79 -17.02 -9.23 24.10
CA ASN A 79 -16.75 -9.09 25.52
C ASN A 79 -15.71 -10.14 25.95
N MET A 80 -14.49 -9.72 26.31
CA MET A 80 -13.41 -10.61 26.77
C MET A 80 -13.33 -10.75 28.29
N GLY A 81 -14.32 -10.26 29.05
CA GLY A 81 -14.28 -10.28 30.52
C GLY A 81 -13.38 -9.22 31.13
N TRP A 82 -12.88 -8.29 30.31
CA TRP A 82 -12.20 -7.05 30.69
C TRP A 82 -13.17 -5.85 30.73
N ARG A 83 -12.65 -4.65 31.04
CA ARG A 83 -13.44 -3.42 31.25
C ARG A 83 -14.42 -3.10 30.09
N ASP A 84 -13.91 -2.98 28.88
CA ASP A 84 -14.67 -2.55 27.69
C ASP A 84 -14.57 -3.57 26.57
N LYS A 85 -15.50 -3.59 25.59
CA LYS A 85 -15.48 -4.58 24.51
C LYS A 85 -14.25 -4.43 23.60
N LEU A 86 -13.71 -5.55 23.09
CA LEU A 86 -12.74 -5.51 21.99
C LEU A 86 -13.49 -5.27 20.70
N LEU A 87 -13.14 -4.20 20.01
CA LEU A 87 -13.54 -3.98 18.63
C LEU A 87 -12.52 -4.68 17.74
N ALA A 88 -12.97 -5.62 16.92
CA ALA A 88 -12.15 -6.31 15.94
C ALA A 88 -12.75 -6.15 14.55
N GLN A 89 -11.89 -5.95 13.55
CA GLN A 89 -12.27 -5.78 12.15
C GLN A 89 -11.30 -6.54 11.26
N LEU A 90 -11.84 -7.31 10.32
CA LEU A 90 -11.12 -7.98 9.24
C LEU A 90 -11.57 -7.38 7.90
N ARG A 91 -10.63 -6.99 7.07
CA ARG A 91 -10.87 -6.42 5.75
C ARG A 91 -10.22 -7.31 4.71
N LEU A 92 -10.98 -7.71 3.71
CA LEU A 92 -10.50 -8.50 2.57
C LEU A 92 -10.94 -7.79 1.29
N GLY A 93 -10.05 -7.72 0.31
CA GLY A 93 -10.37 -7.14 -1.00
C GLY A 93 -9.52 -7.74 -2.11
N TRP A 94 -10.08 -7.74 -3.31
CA TRP A 94 -9.36 -7.96 -4.55
C TRP A 94 -9.05 -6.60 -5.18
N SER A 95 -7.82 -6.43 -5.63
CA SER A 95 -7.37 -5.22 -6.31
C SER A 95 -6.97 -5.49 -7.75
N HIS A 96 -7.29 -4.57 -8.65
CA HIS A 96 -6.89 -4.62 -10.06
C HIS A 96 -6.19 -3.34 -10.50
N GLU A 97 -5.02 -3.46 -11.12
CA GLU A 97 -4.17 -2.38 -11.65
C GLU A 97 -4.38 -2.18 -13.15
N TYR A 98 -4.81 -0.97 -13.51
CA TYR A 98 -5.10 -0.57 -14.90
C TYR A 98 -3.91 0.09 -15.60
N ALA A 99 -2.93 0.64 -14.87
CA ALA A 99 -1.78 1.28 -15.49
C ALA A 99 -0.81 0.27 -16.13
N ASP A 100 0.19 0.78 -16.86
CA ASP A 100 1.26 -0.03 -17.42
C ASP A 100 2.18 -0.58 -16.31
N THR A 101 2.40 -1.89 -16.33
CA THR A 101 3.21 -2.61 -15.33
C THR A 101 4.63 -2.94 -15.83
N THR A 102 4.94 -2.70 -17.11
CA THR A 102 6.22 -3.11 -17.72
C THR A 102 7.41 -2.25 -17.30
N ARG A 103 7.15 -1.04 -16.77
CA ARG A 103 8.10 -0.10 -16.11
C ARG A 103 9.56 -0.17 -16.64
N PRO A 104 9.80 0.06 -17.95
CA PRO A 104 11.14 0.04 -18.51
C PRO A 104 12.00 1.21 -17.99
N VAL A 105 13.28 0.93 -17.75
CA VAL A 105 14.28 1.94 -17.36
C VAL A 105 15.29 2.08 -18.49
N SER A 106 15.44 3.28 -19.04
CA SER A 106 16.45 3.59 -20.05
C SER A 106 17.76 3.99 -19.38
N VAL A 107 18.84 3.32 -19.76
CA VAL A 107 20.19 3.48 -19.19
C VAL A 107 21.25 3.53 -20.29
N SER A 108 22.36 4.21 -20.02
CA SER A 108 23.55 4.18 -20.88
C SER A 108 24.82 4.23 -20.05
N PHE A 109 25.93 3.64 -20.51
CA PHE A 109 27.22 3.83 -19.86
C PHE A 109 27.74 5.25 -20.08
N VAL A 110 28.34 5.85 -19.05
CA VAL A 110 29.02 7.15 -19.15
C VAL A 110 30.15 7.11 -20.19
N GLY A 111 30.83 5.97 -20.33
CA GLY A 111 31.84 5.76 -21.38
C GLY A 111 31.29 5.49 -22.78
N ALA A 112 29.99 5.24 -22.93
CA ALA A 112 29.34 4.98 -24.22
C ALA A 112 27.92 5.58 -24.28
N PRO A 113 27.76 6.91 -24.12
CA PRO A 113 26.45 7.54 -23.95
C PRO A 113 25.56 7.48 -25.21
N ALA A 114 26.16 7.25 -26.38
CA ALA A 114 25.43 7.11 -27.66
C ALA A 114 24.84 5.70 -27.87
N SER A 115 25.04 4.77 -26.94
CA SER A 115 24.55 3.39 -27.03
C SER A 115 23.65 3.05 -25.83
N PRO A 116 22.45 3.64 -25.72
CA PRO A 116 21.53 3.34 -24.63
C PRO A 116 20.95 1.93 -24.75
N PHE A 117 20.58 1.36 -23.61
CA PHE A 117 19.87 0.10 -23.50
C PHE A 117 18.74 0.21 -22.47
N THR A 118 17.76 -0.66 -22.57
CA THR A 118 16.61 -0.68 -21.66
C THR A 118 16.73 -1.88 -20.74
N THR A 119 16.56 -1.65 -19.44
CA THR A 119 16.41 -2.72 -18.46
C THR A 119 14.95 -2.81 -18.01
N TYR A 120 14.50 -4.03 -17.75
CA TYR A 120 13.17 -4.29 -17.23
C TYR A 120 13.31 -4.71 -15.77
N GLY A 121 12.57 -4.03 -14.90
CA GLY A 121 12.38 -4.47 -13.52
C GLY A 121 11.36 -5.60 -13.43
N ILE A 122 11.10 -6.05 -12.20
CA ILE A 122 9.97 -6.93 -11.91
C ILE A 122 8.69 -6.17 -12.31
N SER A 123 7.90 -6.76 -13.20
CA SER A 123 6.60 -6.21 -13.58
C SER A 123 5.59 -6.57 -12.49
N PRO A 124 4.96 -5.58 -11.82
CA PRO A 124 3.89 -5.86 -10.88
C PRO A 124 2.77 -6.63 -11.59
N THR A 125 2.16 -7.57 -10.89
CA THR A 125 0.96 -8.23 -11.41
C THR A 125 -0.23 -7.29 -11.35
N ARG A 126 -1.19 -7.48 -12.25
CA ARG A 126 -2.38 -6.62 -12.30
C ARG A 126 -3.32 -6.89 -11.13
N ASP A 127 -3.41 -8.14 -10.70
CA ASP A 127 -4.35 -8.57 -9.69
C ASP A 127 -3.65 -8.84 -8.36
N GLY A 128 -4.28 -8.43 -7.27
CA GLY A 128 -3.75 -8.60 -5.92
C GLY A 128 -4.82 -8.78 -4.86
N ALA A 129 -4.39 -9.25 -3.70
CA ALA A 129 -5.20 -9.38 -2.49
C ALA A 129 -4.81 -8.28 -1.49
N VAL A 130 -5.81 -7.60 -0.95
CA VAL A 130 -5.68 -6.64 0.15
C VAL A 130 -6.25 -7.29 1.40
N VAL A 131 -5.43 -7.35 2.45
CA VAL A 131 -5.81 -7.91 3.76
C VAL A 131 -5.57 -6.85 4.82
N GLY A 132 -6.54 -6.62 5.68
CA GLY A 132 -6.42 -5.71 6.81
C GLY A 132 -7.00 -6.33 8.06
N PHE A 133 -6.33 -6.14 9.19
CA PHE A 133 -6.88 -6.49 10.50
C PHE A 133 -6.69 -5.32 11.45
N THR A 134 -7.73 -4.97 12.19
CA THR A 134 -7.68 -3.93 13.22
C THR A 134 -8.33 -4.44 14.49
N ALA A 135 -7.67 -4.23 15.63
CA ALA A 135 -8.18 -4.53 16.95
C ALA A 135 -7.97 -3.34 17.87
N SER A 136 -8.97 -2.98 18.68
CA SER A 136 -8.86 -1.88 19.64
C SER A 136 -9.76 -2.07 20.86
N THR A 137 -9.31 -1.56 22.00
CA THR A 137 -10.12 -1.50 23.23
C THR A 137 -9.84 -0.22 24.00
N ALA A 138 -10.83 0.25 24.75
CA ALA A 138 -10.57 1.24 25.80
C ALA A 138 -9.79 0.60 26.95
N VAL A 139 -8.87 1.36 27.52
CA VAL A 139 -8.05 0.98 28.70
C VAL A 139 -8.26 1.93 29.88
N ALA A 140 -8.79 3.12 29.61
CA ALA A 140 -9.28 4.08 30.59
C ALA A 140 -10.37 4.95 29.94
N ASP A 141 -11.05 5.80 30.71
CA ASP A 141 -12.16 6.63 30.21
C ASP A 141 -11.77 7.55 29.03
N ALA A 142 -10.51 7.98 28.99
CA ALA A 142 -9.97 8.86 27.95
C ALA A 142 -8.87 8.21 27.09
N ALA A 143 -8.67 6.89 27.20
CA ALA A 143 -7.56 6.21 26.53
C ALA A 143 -7.96 4.87 25.91
N SER A 144 -7.50 4.62 24.69
CA SER A 144 -7.65 3.36 23.98
C SER A 144 -6.32 2.87 23.42
N ILE A 145 -6.16 1.56 23.33
CA ILE A 145 -5.05 0.93 22.62
C ILE A 145 -5.57 0.30 21.32
N TYR A 146 -4.73 0.27 20.30
CA TYR A 146 -5.05 -0.38 19.05
C TYR A 146 -3.84 -1.09 18.44
N ALA A 147 -4.13 -2.12 17.66
CA ALA A 147 -3.20 -2.79 16.77
C ALA A 147 -3.84 -2.90 15.38
N ARG A 148 -3.03 -2.74 14.34
CA ARG A 148 -3.43 -2.80 12.94
C ARG A 148 -2.37 -3.56 12.15
N TYR A 149 -2.85 -4.40 11.24
CA TYR A 149 -2.07 -5.04 10.21
C TYR A 149 -2.66 -4.70 8.84
N GLU A 150 -1.78 -4.42 7.89
CA GLU A 150 -2.13 -4.20 6.48
C GLU A 150 -1.20 -5.01 5.59
N GLY A 151 -1.79 -5.78 4.68
CA GLY A 151 -1.09 -6.59 3.71
C GLY A 151 -1.60 -6.33 2.30
N ASN A 152 -0.70 -6.16 1.34
CA ASN A 152 -1.01 -6.21 -0.08
C ASN A 152 -0.14 -7.28 -0.72
N VAL A 153 -0.76 -8.25 -1.40
CA VAL A 153 -0.07 -9.35 -2.07
C VAL A 153 -0.47 -9.32 -3.54
N ALA A 154 0.47 -9.08 -4.44
CA ALA A 154 0.23 -8.98 -5.88
C ALA A 154 1.33 -9.75 -6.63
N GLY A 155 1.11 -11.05 -6.85
CA GLY A 155 2.05 -11.91 -7.57
C GLY A 155 3.34 -12.13 -6.78
N GLN A 156 4.47 -11.66 -7.33
CA GLN A 156 5.78 -11.77 -6.68
C GLN A 156 6.08 -10.62 -5.71
N ASP A 157 5.25 -9.57 -5.69
CA ASP A 157 5.40 -8.44 -4.79
C ASP A 157 4.42 -8.56 -3.61
N SER A 158 4.94 -8.40 -2.39
CA SER A 158 4.13 -8.33 -1.18
C SER A 158 4.60 -7.22 -0.24
N SER A 159 3.67 -6.41 0.25
CA SER A 159 3.92 -5.40 1.29
C SER A 159 3.12 -5.71 2.53
N HIS A 160 3.75 -5.54 3.70
CA HIS A 160 3.15 -5.79 5.00
C HIS A 160 3.52 -4.64 5.94
N ALA A 161 2.53 -4.11 6.65
CA ALA A 161 2.71 -3.09 7.66
C ALA A 161 2.00 -3.50 8.95
N PHE A 162 2.68 -3.33 10.07
CA PHE A 162 2.12 -3.49 11.40
C PHE A 162 2.19 -2.16 12.15
N THR A 163 1.12 -1.78 12.82
CA THR A 163 1.03 -0.55 13.61
C THR A 163 0.35 -0.84 14.92
N ALA A 164 0.91 -0.36 16.02
CA ALA A 164 0.27 -0.38 17.32
C ALA A 164 0.42 0.98 17.99
N GLY A 165 -0.55 1.38 18.80
CA GLY A 165 -0.50 2.68 19.44
C GLY A 165 -1.57 2.90 20.50
N VAL A 166 -1.46 4.05 21.14
CA VAL A 166 -2.43 4.57 22.12
C VAL A 166 -3.13 5.79 21.51
N ARG A 167 -4.44 5.90 21.70
CA ARG A 167 -5.22 7.09 21.35
C ARG A 167 -5.81 7.67 22.63
N VAL A 168 -5.55 8.96 22.85
CA VAL A 168 -6.05 9.74 23.98
C VAL A 168 -7.00 10.82 23.45
N SER A 169 -8.15 10.99 24.09
CA SER A 169 -9.12 12.06 23.80
C SER A 169 -9.28 12.96 25.02
N TRP A 170 -9.19 14.28 24.82
CA TRP A 170 -9.35 15.32 25.85
C TRP A 170 -10.40 16.34 25.44
#